data_AF-A0A365K8G1-F1
#
_entry.id   AF-A0A365K8G1-F1
#
_cell.length_a   1.000
_cell.length_b   1.000
_cell.length_c   1.000
_cell.angle_alpha   90.00
_cell.angle_beta   90.00
_cell.angle_gamma   90.00
#
_symmetry.space_group_name_H-M   'P 1'
#
loop_
_entity.id
_entity.type
_entity.pdbx_description
1 polymer ?
#
loop_
_entity_poly.entity_id
_entity_poly.type
_entity_poly.pdbx_seq_one_letter_code
_entity_poly.pdbx_strand_id
1 'polypeptide(L)'
;MLEKVTERIYYMMPSNETGRPLIGLVIGDDHCLIVDSGNSPKHAREFQLELEKMELPPIKYLVLTHHHCDHSFGMSQWNLVSIANYKTKEYLKTYQEIT
;
A
#
# COMPACT_ATOMS: atom_id res chain seq x y z
N MET A 1 0.10 -11.95 8.03
CA MET A 1 1.34 -11.94 8.82
C MET A 1 2.33 -11.01 8.12
N LEU A 2 2.89 -10.07 8.87
CA LEU A 2 3.93 -9.17 8.39
C LEU A 2 5.30 -9.78 8.64
N GLU A 3 6.14 -9.72 7.62
CA GLU A 3 7.55 -10.08 7.71
C GLU A 3 8.36 -8.84 8.09
N LYS A 4 9.23 -9.01 9.09
CA LYS A 4 10.10 -7.95 9.58
C LYS A 4 11.43 -8.00 8.85
N VAL A 5 11.83 -6.88 8.25
CA VAL A 5 13.18 -6.69 7.67
C VAL A 5 14.09 -6.02 8.69
N THR A 6 13.59 -4.96 9.33
CA THR A 6 14.27 -4.24 10.42
C THR A 6 13.25 -3.78 11.45
N GLU A 7 13.67 -3.13 12.54
CA GLU A 7 12.75 -2.46 13.48
C GLU A 7 11.82 -1.43 12.82
N ARG A 8 12.17 -0.93 11.63
CA ARG A 8 11.42 0.13 10.94
C ARG A 8 10.86 -0.27 9.59
N ILE A 9 11.05 -1.51 9.15
CA ILE A 9 10.66 -1.95 7.81
C ILE A 9 9.98 -3.31 7.92
N TYR A 10 8.74 -3.36 7.45
CA TYR A 10 7.90 -4.54 7.42
C TYR A 10 7.23 -4.68 6.05
N TYR A 11 6.84 -5.88 5.68
CA TYR A 11 6.06 -6.11 4.46
C TYR A 11 5.11 -7.30 4.59
N MET A 12 4.05 -7.30 3.79
CA MET A 12 3.17 -8.46 3.61
C MET A 12 3.66 -9.26 2.41
N MET A 13 3.80 -10.58 2.59
CA MET A 13 4.29 -11.50 1.55
C MET A 13 3.40 -11.48 0.29
N PRO A 14 4.00 -11.53 -0.91
CA PRO A 14 3.24 -11.72 -2.14
C PRO A 14 2.63 -13.13 -2.21
N SER A 15 1.59 -13.28 -3.03
CA SER A 15 0.96 -14.57 -3.33
C SER A 15 0.68 -14.68 -4.82
N ASN A 16 1.37 -15.62 -5.48
CA ASN A 16 1.18 -15.90 -6.91
C ASN A 16 -0.24 -16.44 -7.19
N GLU A 17 -0.79 -17.26 -6.29
CA GLU A 17 -2.12 -17.84 -6.44
C GLU A 17 -3.22 -16.78 -6.51
N THR A 18 -3.07 -15.70 -5.75
CA THR A 18 -4.07 -14.62 -5.64
C THR A 18 -3.67 -13.35 -6.39
N GLY A 19 -2.52 -13.36 -7.10
CA GLY A 19 -1.96 -12.19 -7.78
C GLY A 19 -1.72 -11.01 -6.83
N ARG A 20 -1.43 -11.27 -5.55
CA ARG A 20 -1.16 -10.24 -4.55
C ARG A 20 0.31 -9.88 -4.58
N PRO A 21 0.68 -8.60 -4.77
CA PRO A 21 2.07 -8.20 -4.70
C PRO A 21 2.51 -8.07 -3.24
N LEU A 22 3.80 -7.82 -3.07
CA LEU A 22 4.33 -7.31 -1.83
C LEU A 22 3.80 -5.89 -1.60
N ILE A 23 3.38 -5.61 -0.37
CA ILE A 23 3.08 -4.26 0.11
C ILE A 23 3.85 -4.00 1.42
N GLY A 24 4.34 -2.78 1.58
CA GLY A 24 5.35 -2.45 2.58
C GLY A 24 4.91 -1.39 3.58
N LEU A 25 5.57 -1.39 4.74
CA LEU A 25 5.48 -0.37 5.78
C LEU A 25 6.89 0.14 6.09
N VAL A 26 7.03 1.46 6.11
CA VAL A 26 8.21 2.16 6.64
C VAL A 26 7.78 2.98 7.86
N ILE A 27 8.45 2.77 8.99
CA ILE A 27 8.18 3.42 10.27
C ILE A 27 9.15 4.58 10.45
N GLY A 28 8.64 5.81 10.37
CA GLY A 28 9.37 7.03 10.75
C GLY A 28 9.23 7.34 12.24
N ASP A 29 9.85 8.43 12.69
CA ASP A 29 9.73 8.86 14.09
C ASP A 29 8.34 9.44 14.39
N ASP A 30 7.82 10.29 13.50
CA ASP A 30 6.53 10.96 13.68
C ASP A 30 5.37 10.30 12.92
N HIS A 31 5.67 9.64 11.78
CA HIS A 31 4.66 9.11 10.88
C HIS A 31 5.15 7.87 10.13
N CYS A 32 4.22 7.03 9.70
CA CYS A 32 4.47 5.89 8.85
C CYS A 32 4.13 6.16 7.37
N LEU A 33 4.85 5.45 6.49
CA LEU A 33 4.63 5.42 5.04
C LEU A 33 4.28 3.99 4.61
N ILE A 34 3.18 3.86 3.87
CA ILE A 34 2.81 2.64 3.17
C ILE A 34 3.43 2.65 1.77
N VAL A 35 3.99 1.52 1.35
CA VAL A 35 4.51 1.31 0.00
C VAL A 35 3.60 0.35 -0.73
N ASP A 36 2.94 0.87 -1.76
CA ASP A 36 1.88 0.24 -2.56
C ASP A 36 0.59 -0.06 -1.78
N SER A 37 -0.55 0.06 -2.47
CA SER A 37 -1.88 0.01 -1.85
C SER A 37 -2.50 -1.38 -1.79
N GLY A 38 -1.92 -2.34 -2.52
CA GLY A 38 -2.44 -3.68 -2.73
C GLY A 38 -3.34 -3.78 -3.96
N ASN A 39 -3.63 -5.02 -4.36
CA ASN A 39 -4.32 -5.33 -5.61
C ASN A 39 -5.84 -5.19 -5.56
N SER A 40 -6.39 -4.94 -4.37
CA SER A 40 -7.83 -4.87 -4.14
C SER A 40 -8.11 -4.23 -2.77
N PRO A 41 -9.34 -3.73 -2.56
CA PRO A 41 -9.78 -3.29 -1.25
C PRO A 41 -9.62 -4.36 -0.15
N LYS A 42 -9.92 -5.62 -0.49
CA LYS A 42 -9.77 -6.73 0.44
C LYS A 42 -8.31 -6.93 0.86
N HIS A 43 -7.37 -6.90 -0.09
CA HIS A 43 -5.95 -7.04 0.21
C HIS A 43 -5.42 -5.86 1.06
N ALA A 44 -5.81 -4.63 0.72
CA ALA A 44 -5.50 -3.44 1.53
C ALA A 44 -6.02 -3.57 2.97
N ARG A 45 -7.26 -4.03 3.16
CA ARG A 45 -7.86 -4.22 4.49
C ARG A 45 -7.13 -5.29 5.30
N GLU A 46 -6.72 -6.39 4.68
CA GLU A 46 -5.92 -7.42 5.34
C GLU A 46 -4.58 -6.85 5.84
N PHE A 47 -3.94 -5.96 5.08
CA PHE A 47 -2.74 -5.26 5.54
C PHE A 47 -3.03 -4.35 6.73
N GLN A 48 -4.09 -3.53 6.65
CA GLN A 48 -4.52 -2.66 7.75
C GLN A 48 -4.77 -3.44 9.05
N LEU A 49 -5.42 -4.60 8.97
CA LEU A 49 -5.66 -5.47 10.12
C LEU A 49 -4.37 -5.97 10.78
N GLU A 50 -3.30 -6.16 10.01
CA GLU A 50 -2.01 -6.52 10.58
C GLU A 50 -1.31 -5.31 11.22
N LEU A 51 -1.44 -4.12 10.61
CA LEU A 51 -0.89 -2.88 11.16
C LEU A 51 -1.58 -2.45 12.46
N GLU A 52 -2.89 -2.67 12.58
CA GLU A 52 -3.69 -2.40 13.79
C GLU A 52 -3.22 -3.20 15.02
N LYS A 53 -2.45 -4.27 14.82
CA LYS A 53 -1.87 -5.09 15.90
C LYS A 53 -0.54 -4.53 16.42
N MET A 54 0.00 -3.50 15.78
CA MET A 54 1.29 -2.91 16.10
C MET A 54 1.10 -1.54 16.77
N GLU A 55 1.98 -1.20 17.71
CA GLU A 55 2.09 0.17 18.21
C GLU A 55 2.92 0.99 17.22
N LEU A 56 2.25 1.80 16.40
CA LEU A 56 2.86 2.58 15.33
C LEU A 56 2.60 4.09 15.52
N PRO A 57 3.53 4.95 15.10
CA PRO A 57 3.21 6.34 14.79
C PRO A 57 2.08 6.42 13.73
N PRO A 58 1.34 7.54 13.65
CA PRO A 58 0.25 7.70 12.70
C PRO A 58 0.68 7.37 11.25
N ILE A 59 -0.07 6.48 10.61
CA ILE A 59 0.09 6.22 9.17
C ILE A 59 -0.52 7.39 8.42
N LYS A 60 0.30 8.10 7.64
CA LYS A 60 -0.13 9.34 6.97
C LYS A 60 0.08 9.31 5.47
N TYR A 61 1.08 8.57 5.02
CA TYR A 61 1.52 8.58 3.63
C TYR A 61 1.33 7.22 3.00
N LEU A 62 0.99 7.23 1.72
CA LEU A 62 1.04 6.07 0.84
C LEU A 62 1.80 6.48 -0.42
N VAL A 63 2.78 5.68 -0.82
CA VAL A 63 3.47 5.86 -2.10
C VAL A 63 3.17 4.69 -3.02
N LEU A 64 2.85 4.99 -4.28
CA LEU A 64 2.80 3.99 -5.34
C LEU A 64 4.12 3.93 -6.09
N THR A 65 4.65 2.72 -6.23
CA THR A 65 5.85 2.47 -7.04
C THR A 65 5.55 2.67 -8.54
N HIS A 66 4.40 2.18 -9.00
CA HIS A 66 3.91 2.35 -10.37
C HIS A 66 2.39 2.13 -10.43
N HIS A 67 1.81 2.17 -11.64
CA HIS A 67 0.36 2.26 -11.85
C HIS A 67 -0.36 0.92 -11.97
N HIS A 68 0.33 -0.21 -12.07
CA HIS A 68 -0.33 -1.49 -12.34
C HIS A 68 -1.35 -1.83 -11.25
N CYS A 69 -2.38 -2.59 -11.64
CA CYS A 69 -3.56 -2.82 -10.82
C CYS A 69 -3.25 -3.54 -9.51
N ASP A 70 -2.24 -4.42 -9.53
CA ASP A 70 -1.77 -5.13 -8.36
C ASP A 70 -1.23 -4.20 -7.27
N HIS A 71 -0.70 -3.03 -7.63
CA HIS A 71 -0.18 -2.05 -6.67
C HIS A 71 -1.17 -0.93 -6.32
N SER A 72 -2.15 -0.63 -7.19
CA SER A 72 -2.96 0.59 -7.12
C SER A 72 -4.45 0.40 -6.81
N PHE A 73 -5.01 -0.80 -7.01
CA PHE A 73 -6.48 -0.97 -6.90
C PHE A 73 -6.98 -1.04 -5.45
N GLY A 74 -6.08 -1.20 -4.48
CA GLY A 74 -6.38 -1.08 -3.06
C GLY A 74 -6.48 0.36 -2.55
N MET A 75 -6.14 1.37 -3.37
CA MET A 75 -6.10 2.78 -2.97
C MET A 75 -7.38 3.28 -2.28
N SER A 76 -8.55 2.80 -2.71
CA SER A 76 -9.83 3.23 -2.16
C SER A 76 -10.04 2.90 -0.67
N GLN A 77 -9.24 2.01 -0.09
CA GLN A 77 -9.26 1.71 1.34
C GLN A 77 -8.38 2.63 2.18
N TRP A 78 -7.58 3.47 1.55
CA TRP A 78 -6.62 4.33 2.22
C TRP A 78 -7.09 5.78 2.17
N ASN A 79 -7.44 6.34 3.33
CA ASN A 79 -7.69 7.78 3.47
C ASN A 79 -6.39 8.50 3.88
N LEU A 80 -5.37 8.44 3.01
CA LEU A 80 -3.99 8.90 3.26
C LEU A 80 -3.53 9.91 2.21
N VAL A 81 -2.47 10.65 2.52
CA VAL A 81 -1.76 11.47 1.51
C VAL A 81 -1.06 10.54 0.53
N SER A 82 -1.55 10.50 -0.71
CA SER A 82 -1.03 9.63 -1.77
C SER A 82 0.07 10.33 -2.58
N ILE A 83 1.21 9.67 -2.72
CA ILE A 83 2.39 10.12 -3.44
C ILE A 83 2.60 9.18 -4.63
N ALA A 84 2.78 9.73 -5.83
CA ALA A 84 3.07 8.94 -7.02
C ALA A 84 3.82 9.80 -8.04
N ASN A 85 4.55 9.14 -8.95
CA ASN A 85 5.09 9.81 -10.12
C ASN A 85 3.95 10.41 -10.97
N TYR A 86 4.21 11.53 -11.65
CA TYR A 86 3.20 12.18 -12.49
C TYR A 86 2.65 11.25 -13.58
N LYS A 87 3.48 10.39 -14.19
CA LYS A 87 3.02 9.41 -15.19
C LYS A 87 2.10 8.36 -14.58
N THR A 88 2.43 7.88 -13.38
CA THR A 88 1.57 6.94 -12.64
C THR A 88 0.18 7.55 -12.44
N LYS A 89 0.10 8.81 -12.01
CA LYS A 89 -1.17 9.52 -11.85
C LYS A 89 -1.96 9.61 -13.15
N GLU A 90 -1.31 9.91 -14.28
CA GLU A 90 -1.99 10.00 -15.58
C GLU A 90 -2.59 8.66 -16.00
N TYR A 91 -1.85 7.55 -15.87
CA TYR A 91 -2.39 6.21 -16.15
C TYR A 91 -3.59 5.86 -15.27
N LEU A 92 -3.53 6.18 -13.97
CA LEU A 92 -4.63 5.90 -13.04
C LEU A 92 -5.91 6.67 -13.40
N LYS A 93 -5.79 7.92 -13.88
CA LYS A 93 -6.96 8.67 -14.38
C LYS A 93 -7.59 7.97 -15.58
N THR A 94 -6.79 7.49 -16.53
CA THR A 94 -7.31 6.75 -17.70
C THR A 94 -8.08 5.51 -17.27
N TYR A 95 -7.65 4.80 -16.21
CA TYR A 95 -8.40 3.66 -15.67
C TYR A 95 -9.76 4.06 -15.09
N GLN A 96 -9.84 5.21 -14.41
CA GLN A 96 -11.09 5.72 -13.84
C GLN A 96 -12.09 6.16 -14.91
N GLU A 97 -11.64 6.53 -16.10
CA GLU A 97 -12.52 6.95 -17.21
C GLU A 97 -13.22 5.77 -17.89
N ILE A 98 -12.72 4.54 -17.71
CA ILE A 98 -13.22 3.32 -18.37
C ILE A 98 -13.93 2.35 -17.42
N THR A 99 -14.05 2.68 -16.13
CA THR A 99 -14.72 1.89 -15.08
C THR A 99 -15.85 2.67 -14.44
#